data_AF-A0A1C0VYM7-F1
#
_entry.id   AF-A0A1C0VYM7-F1
#
_cell.length_a   1.000
_cell.length_b   1.000
_cell.length_c   1.000
_cell.angle_alpha   90.00
_cell.angle_beta   90.00
_cell.angle_gamma   90.00
#
_symmetry.space_group_name_H-M   'P 1'
#
loop_
_entity.id
_entity.type
_entity.pdbx_description
1 polymer ?
#
loop_
_entity_poly.entity_id
_entity_poly.type
_entity_poly.pdbx_seq_one_letter_code
_entity_poly.pdbx_strand_id
1 'polypeptide(L)'
;MTYIQSNEPVVEVDGIRFEILMPERVFIVPEKPFENNTLVELGVRITNNTSTPYRFSFYNAITPELMMRDTQTLQEMFYMSDWLVGPRESDFPLAMPGEAVSFMSGGIILKEKNDCFRFMISVGDGGINFFTNLHLGTYQLRFKYKNHSAEPKVYEEASGKKKRIENIWTGEASMPFVEFSLGLLSEMK
;
A
#
# COMPACT_ATOMS: atom_id res chain seq x y z
N MET A 1 0.17 -11.19 34.64
CA MET A 1 1.12 -10.63 33.66
C MET A 1 0.49 -10.80 32.30
N THR A 2 -0.06 -9.73 31.76
CA THR A 2 -0.75 -9.74 30.47
C THR A 2 0.30 -9.47 29.40
N TYR A 3 0.59 -10.47 28.57
CA TYR A 3 1.44 -10.28 27.41
C TYR A 3 0.66 -9.46 26.39
N ILE A 4 1.07 -8.20 26.17
CA ILE A 4 0.70 -7.47 24.95
C ILE A 4 1.56 -8.08 23.86
N GLN A 5 1.00 -9.04 23.12
CA GLN A 5 1.62 -9.57 21.92
C GLN A 5 1.57 -8.44 20.89
N SER A 6 2.71 -7.77 20.64
CA SER A 6 2.81 -6.84 19.52
C SER A 6 2.75 -7.65 18.23
N ASN A 7 1.54 -7.88 17.73
CA ASN A 7 1.29 -8.39 16.37
C ASN A 7 1.64 -7.27 15.36
N GLU A 8 2.93 -6.89 15.29
CA GLU A 8 3.36 -6.00 14.23
C GLU A 8 3.17 -6.74 12.89
N PRO A 9 2.47 -6.14 11.91
CA PRO A 9 2.15 -6.78 10.63
C PRO A 9 3.38 -6.80 9.73
N VAL A 10 4.32 -7.66 10.09
CA VAL A 10 5.67 -7.70 9.57
C VAL A 10 5.95 -9.07 8.96
N VAL A 11 6.64 -9.07 7.84
CA VAL A 11 7.20 -10.28 7.23
C VAL A 11 8.64 -10.03 6.83
N GLU A 12 9.52 -11.02 6.99
CA GLU A 12 10.90 -10.94 6.53
C GLU A 12 11.18 -12.04 5.49
N VAL A 13 11.78 -11.64 4.37
CA VAL A 13 12.15 -12.54 3.27
C VAL A 13 13.57 -12.18 2.84
N ASP A 14 14.49 -13.15 2.88
CA ASP A 14 15.89 -12.97 2.48
C ASP A 14 16.59 -11.78 3.15
N GLY A 15 16.30 -11.54 4.42
CA GLY A 15 16.85 -10.42 5.19
C GLY A 15 16.24 -9.05 4.85
N ILE A 16 15.14 -9.00 4.09
CA ILE A 16 14.36 -7.80 3.84
C ILE A 16 13.07 -7.86 4.65
N ARG A 17 12.88 -6.91 5.56
CA ARG A 17 11.69 -6.81 6.42
C ARG A 17 10.68 -5.85 5.81
N PHE A 18 9.46 -6.31 5.61
CA PHE A 18 8.33 -5.55 5.07
C PHE A 18 7.28 -5.34 6.15
N GLU A 19 6.70 -4.16 6.19
CA GLU A 19 5.70 -3.77 7.19
C GLU A 19 4.65 -2.84 6.59
N ILE A 20 3.40 -3.03 7.01
CA ILE A 20 2.30 -2.13 6.66
C ILE A 20 2.26 -0.96 7.66
N LEU A 21 2.37 0.25 7.15
CA LEU A 21 2.15 1.48 7.91
C LEU A 21 0.68 1.88 7.75
N MET A 22 -0.06 1.91 8.85
CA MET A 22 -1.46 2.34 8.87
C MET A 22 -1.79 2.73 10.32
N PRO A 23 -1.50 3.98 10.72
CA PRO A 23 -1.60 4.41 12.10
C PRO A 23 -3.04 4.38 12.62
N GLU A 24 -3.98 4.86 11.81
CA GLU A 24 -5.40 4.82 12.14
C GLU A 24 -6.05 3.51 11.66
N ARG A 25 -6.89 2.93 12.52
CA ARG A 25 -7.58 1.65 12.26
C ARG A 25 -9.10 1.77 12.25
N VAL A 26 -9.63 2.93 12.61
CA VAL A 26 -11.07 3.19 12.63
C VAL A 26 -11.32 4.44 11.81
N PHE A 27 -12.02 4.29 10.70
CA PHE A 27 -12.34 5.39 9.81
C PHE A 27 -13.81 5.75 9.93
N ILE A 28 -14.04 7.01 10.30
CA ILE A 28 -15.37 7.60 10.28
C ILE A 28 -15.65 8.00 8.83
N VAL A 29 -16.63 7.33 8.22
CA VAL A 29 -16.98 7.55 6.82
C VAL A 29 -18.10 8.59 6.68
N PRO A 30 -18.19 9.30 5.54
CA PRO A 30 -19.20 10.33 5.33
C PRO A 30 -20.61 9.73 5.36
N GLU A 31 -21.57 10.43 6.01
CA GLU A 31 -22.98 10.00 6.01
C GLU A 31 -23.69 10.30 4.69
N LYS A 32 -23.25 11.35 3.98
CA LYS A 32 -23.86 11.80 2.74
C LYS A 32 -22.95 11.53 1.54
N PRO A 33 -23.51 11.11 0.40
CA PRO A 33 -22.75 10.95 -0.84
C PRO A 33 -22.14 12.29 -1.29
N PHE A 34 -20.91 12.24 -1.80
CA PHE A 34 -20.22 13.36 -2.48
C PHE A 34 -19.92 14.63 -1.68
N GLU A 35 -20.34 14.74 -0.41
CA GLU A 35 -20.08 15.95 0.40
C GLU A 35 -18.68 15.94 1.04
N ASN A 36 -18.16 14.78 1.43
CA ASN A 36 -16.85 14.65 2.10
C ASN A 36 -16.17 13.33 1.71
N ASN A 37 -14.87 13.25 1.98
CA ASN A 37 -14.08 12.04 1.86
C ASN A 37 -13.33 11.76 3.17
N THR A 38 -13.05 10.50 3.45
CA THR A 38 -12.20 10.12 4.57
C THR A 38 -10.81 9.81 4.04
N LEU A 39 -9.84 10.63 4.43
CA LEU A 39 -8.44 10.40 4.10
C LEU A 39 -7.91 9.26 4.97
N VAL A 40 -7.20 8.34 4.33
CA VAL A 40 -6.57 7.21 4.98
C VAL A 40 -5.06 7.36 4.82
N GLU A 41 -4.35 7.44 5.94
CA GLU A 41 -2.90 7.32 5.93
C GLU A 41 -2.55 5.82 5.91
N LEU A 42 -1.95 5.38 4.81
CA LEU A 42 -1.44 4.02 4.68
C LEU A 42 -0.21 3.96 3.77
N GLY A 43 0.62 2.95 3.97
CA GLY A 43 1.84 2.74 3.21
C GLY A 43 2.58 1.46 3.59
N VAL A 44 3.80 1.35 3.08
CA VAL A 44 4.70 0.23 3.31
C VAL A 44 6.05 0.75 3.77
N ARG A 45 6.62 0.13 4.80
CA ARG A 45 8.01 0.29 5.21
C ARG A 45 8.81 -0.96 4.82
N ILE A 46 9.94 -0.76 4.17
CA ILE A 46 10.88 -1.84 3.80
C ILE A 46 12.21 -1.55 4.47
N THR A 47 12.71 -2.50 5.29
CA THR A 47 13.99 -2.41 5.98
C THR A 47 14.97 -3.43 5.40
N ASN A 48 16.17 -2.98 5.08
CA ASN A 48 17.23 -3.84 4.55
C ASN A 48 18.11 -4.35 5.69
N ASN A 49 17.90 -5.58 6.16
CA ASN A 49 18.73 -6.20 7.21
C ASN A 49 19.93 -6.97 6.63
N THR A 50 20.15 -6.92 5.31
CA THR A 50 21.30 -7.59 4.67
C THR A 50 22.55 -6.72 4.72
N SER A 51 23.70 -7.29 4.37
CA SER A 51 24.95 -6.54 4.18
C SER A 51 25.07 -5.84 2.83
N THR A 52 24.13 -6.08 1.90
CA THR A 52 24.16 -5.57 0.54
C THR A 52 23.17 -4.40 0.42
N PRO A 53 23.56 -3.24 -0.11
CA PRO A 53 22.61 -2.16 -0.34
C PRO A 53 21.64 -2.53 -1.46
N TYR A 54 20.35 -2.26 -1.25
CA TYR A 54 19.29 -2.58 -2.21
C TYR A 54 18.42 -1.38 -2.52
N ARG A 55 18.00 -1.28 -3.78
CA ARG A 55 16.90 -0.42 -4.21
C ARG A 55 15.60 -1.20 -4.27
N PHE A 56 14.50 -0.56 -3.93
CA PHE A 56 13.16 -1.17 -3.95
C PHE A 56 12.26 -0.48 -4.94
N SER A 57 11.47 -1.23 -5.72
CA SER A 57 10.54 -0.63 -6.68
C SER A 57 9.28 -0.18 -5.96
N PHE A 58 9.04 1.13 -5.89
CA PHE A 58 7.76 1.70 -5.44
C PHE A 58 6.82 2.03 -6.59
N TYR A 59 7.34 2.04 -7.83
CA TYR A 59 6.57 2.35 -9.02
C TYR A 59 5.38 1.38 -9.23
N ASN A 60 5.63 0.06 -9.30
CA ASN A 60 4.57 -0.91 -9.63
C ASN A 60 4.67 -2.25 -8.88
N ALA A 61 5.56 -2.37 -7.88
CA ALA A 61 5.75 -3.63 -7.18
C ALA A 61 4.78 -3.84 -6.00
N ILE A 62 4.07 -2.79 -5.56
CA ILE A 62 3.18 -2.85 -4.39
C ILE A 62 1.72 -2.93 -4.85
N THR A 63 1.02 -3.97 -4.44
CA THR A 63 -0.40 -4.18 -4.76
C THR A 63 -1.20 -4.42 -3.49
N PRO A 64 -2.27 -3.64 -3.22
CA PRO A 64 -3.15 -3.88 -2.10
C PRO A 64 -4.09 -5.06 -2.35
N GLU A 65 -4.47 -5.76 -1.29
CA GLU A 65 -5.58 -6.72 -1.30
C GLU A 65 -6.46 -6.45 -0.09
N LEU A 66 -7.77 -6.42 -0.32
CA LEU A 66 -8.77 -6.16 0.70
C LEU A 66 -9.68 -7.37 0.87
N MET A 67 -9.97 -7.73 2.11
CA MET A 67 -10.85 -8.82 2.47
C MET A 67 -11.87 -8.32 3.50
N MET A 68 -13.13 -8.73 3.37
CA MET A 68 -14.13 -8.48 4.41
C MET A 68 -14.00 -9.57 5.47
N ARG A 69 -13.86 -9.20 6.75
CA ARG A 69 -13.55 -10.14 7.84
C ARG A 69 -14.60 -11.25 7.97
N ASP A 70 -15.87 -10.86 7.87
CA ASP A 70 -16.99 -11.75 8.16
C ASP A 70 -17.21 -12.81 7.07
N THR A 71 -16.87 -12.49 5.83
CA THR A 71 -17.09 -13.38 4.69
C THR A 71 -15.81 -14.10 4.25
N GLN A 72 -14.64 -13.64 4.71
CA GLN A 72 -13.32 -14.03 4.21
C GLN A 72 -13.19 -13.91 2.67
N THR A 73 -14.07 -13.10 2.06
CA THR A 73 -14.10 -12.89 0.61
C THR A 73 -13.16 -11.75 0.27
N LEU A 74 -12.24 -12.02 -0.68
CA LEU A 74 -11.45 -10.97 -1.32
C LEU A 74 -12.38 -10.03 -2.07
N GLN A 75 -12.24 -8.75 -1.78
CA GLN A 75 -12.94 -7.70 -2.51
C GLN A 75 -12.36 -7.56 -3.91
N GLU A 76 -13.24 -7.40 -4.88
CA GLU A 76 -12.81 -7.16 -6.27
C GLU A 76 -12.03 -5.84 -6.33
N MET A 77 -10.82 -5.91 -6.87
CA MET A 77 -9.94 -4.77 -7.05
C MET A 77 -9.95 -4.36 -8.51
N PHE A 78 -10.20 -3.08 -8.76
CA PHE A 78 -10.01 -2.47 -10.07
C PHE A 78 -8.76 -1.61 -10.05
N TYR A 79 -8.01 -1.63 -11.15
CA TYR A 79 -6.83 -0.80 -11.34
C TYR A 79 -7.07 0.18 -12.49
N MET A 80 -6.72 1.44 -12.28
CA MET A 80 -6.79 2.48 -13.30
C MET A 80 -5.49 3.28 -13.30
N SER A 81 -4.86 3.39 -14.46
CA SER A 81 -3.71 4.25 -14.71
C SER A 81 -3.79 4.79 -16.14
N ASP A 82 -3.32 6.01 -16.34
CA ASP A 82 -3.17 6.59 -17.69
C ASP A 82 -1.88 6.12 -18.38
N TRP A 83 -0.98 5.45 -17.64
CA TRP A 83 0.34 4.98 -18.09
C TRP A 83 1.21 6.07 -18.72
N LEU A 84 0.91 7.34 -18.46
CA LEU A 84 1.64 8.48 -19.03
C LEU A 84 2.92 8.78 -18.24
N VAL A 85 2.95 8.41 -16.97
CA VAL A 85 4.09 8.60 -16.09
C VAL A 85 5.00 7.40 -16.22
N GLY A 86 6.22 7.59 -16.72
CA GLY A 86 7.25 6.54 -16.71
C GLY A 86 7.99 6.47 -15.38
N PRO A 87 8.66 5.35 -15.07
CA PRO A 87 9.41 5.19 -13.83
C PRO A 87 10.61 6.16 -13.78
N ARG A 88 10.77 6.80 -12.62
CA ARG A 88 11.84 7.75 -12.27
C ARG A 88 12.79 7.12 -11.25
N GLU A 89 13.99 7.67 -11.11
CA GLU A 89 14.96 7.19 -10.12
C GLU A 89 14.44 7.28 -8.67
N SER A 90 13.59 8.27 -8.38
CA SER A 90 12.93 8.44 -7.07
C SER A 90 12.01 7.28 -6.72
N ASP A 91 11.50 6.55 -7.70
CA ASP A 91 10.61 5.41 -7.50
C ASP A 91 11.38 4.15 -7.10
N PHE A 92 12.72 4.24 -7.06
CA PHE A 92 13.63 3.18 -6.65
C PHE A 92 14.55 3.62 -5.51
N PRO A 93 14.01 3.98 -4.33
CA PRO A 93 14.83 4.45 -3.23
C PRO A 93 15.81 3.36 -2.78
N LEU A 94 17.02 3.80 -2.43
CA LEU A 94 18.11 2.97 -1.93
C LEU A 94 17.98 2.84 -0.41
N ALA A 95 18.07 1.62 0.12
CA ALA A 95 18.26 1.36 1.54
C ALA A 95 19.63 0.72 1.76
N MET A 96 20.48 1.37 2.55
CA MET A 96 21.73 0.78 3.04
C MET A 96 21.45 -0.33 4.07
N PRO A 97 22.44 -1.18 4.40
CA PRO A 97 22.34 -2.11 5.52
C PRO A 97 21.87 -1.43 6.81
N GLY A 98 20.78 -1.94 7.39
CA GLY A 98 20.13 -1.41 8.59
C GLY A 98 19.18 -0.23 8.36
N GLU A 99 19.10 0.32 7.14
CA GLU A 99 18.19 1.42 6.82
C GLU A 99 16.82 0.94 6.34
N ALA A 100 15.85 1.83 6.42
CA ALA A 100 14.51 1.62 5.92
C ALA A 100 14.07 2.71 4.94
N VAL A 101 13.30 2.32 3.94
CA VAL A 101 12.61 3.20 2.99
C VAL A 101 11.11 3.01 3.15
N SER A 102 10.34 4.07 2.93
CA SER A 102 8.88 4.03 3.09
C SER A 102 8.18 4.60 1.87
N PHE A 103 7.08 3.95 1.48
CA PHE A 103 6.15 4.42 0.45
C PHE A 103 4.80 4.69 1.11
N MET A 104 4.39 5.94 1.16
CA MET A 104 3.07 6.34 1.65
C MET A 104 2.14 6.53 0.45
N SER A 105 1.34 5.52 0.13
CA SER A 105 0.34 5.60 -0.94
C SER A 105 -0.77 6.59 -0.60
N GLY A 106 -1.15 6.63 0.69
CA GLY A 106 -2.41 7.26 1.10
C GLY A 106 -3.62 6.57 0.48
N GLY A 107 -4.80 6.98 0.92
CA GLY A 107 -6.06 6.46 0.40
C GLY A 107 -7.23 7.37 0.69
N ILE A 108 -8.33 7.14 -0.02
CA ILE A 108 -9.54 7.95 0.06
C ILE A 108 -10.73 7.01 0.12
N ILE A 109 -11.56 7.14 1.15
CA ILE A 109 -12.85 6.48 1.24
C ILE A 109 -13.95 7.48 0.88
N LEU A 110 -14.82 7.08 -0.03
CA LEU A 110 -15.92 7.89 -0.56
C LEU A 110 -17.24 7.15 -0.35
N LYS A 111 -18.28 7.87 0.08
CA LYS A 111 -19.65 7.34 0.06
C LYS A 111 -20.23 7.42 -1.35
N GLU A 112 -20.71 6.30 -1.85
CA GLU A 112 -21.41 6.18 -3.13
C GLU A 112 -22.94 6.20 -2.93
N LYS A 113 -23.68 6.01 -4.02
CA LYS A 113 -25.13 5.77 -3.95
C LYS A 113 -25.40 4.38 -3.35
N ASN A 114 -26.58 4.16 -2.78
CA ASN A 114 -27.00 2.88 -2.18
C ASN A 114 -26.26 2.47 -0.89
N ASP A 115 -25.79 3.45 -0.10
CA ASP A 115 -25.13 3.20 1.19
C ASP A 115 -23.92 2.26 1.13
N CYS A 116 -23.22 2.27 0.00
CA CYS A 116 -21.91 1.65 -0.13
C CYS A 116 -20.79 2.69 -0.23
N PHE A 117 -19.57 2.22 -0.04
CA PHE A 117 -18.36 3.02 -0.07
C PHE A 117 -17.40 2.48 -1.12
N ARG A 118 -16.59 3.40 -1.65
CA ARG A 118 -15.44 3.09 -2.50
C ARG A 118 -14.18 3.44 -1.72
N PHE A 119 -13.21 2.54 -1.68
CA PHE A 119 -11.89 2.80 -1.15
C PHE A 119 -10.87 2.85 -2.27
N MET A 120 -10.19 3.97 -2.43
CA MET A 120 -9.18 4.23 -3.45
C MET A 120 -7.80 4.33 -2.79
N ILE A 121 -6.80 3.65 -3.33
CA ILE A 121 -5.41 3.64 -2.85
C ILE A 121 -4.52 4.01 -4.04
N SER A 122 -3.79 5.10 -3.93
CA SER A 122 -2.83 5.52 -4.97
C SER A 122 -1.65 4.55 -5.02
N VAL A 123 -1.05 4.38 -6.18
CA VAL A 123 0.18 3.59 -6.35
C VAL A 123 1.28 4.41 -7.02
N GLY A 124 2.52 3.91 -6.96
CA GLY A 124 3.69 4.71 -7.35
C GLY A 124 3.80 5.03 -8.84
N ASP A 125 3.06 4.34 -9.70
CA ASP A 125 3.02 4.59 -11.15
C ASP A 125 2.00 5.68 -11.54
N GLY A 126 1.45 6.41 -10.57
CA GLY A 126 0.39 7.39 -10.77
C GLY A 126 -0.99 6.78 -10.93
N GLY A 127 -1.09 5.45 -10.92
CA GLY A 127 -2.35 4.72 -10.93
C GLY A 127 -3.06 4.72 -9.58
N ILE A 128 -4.25 4.12 -9.60
CA ILE A 128 -5.13 3.97 -8.45
C ILE A 128 -5.69 2.55 -8.45
N ASN A 129 -5.54 1.86 -7.33
CA ASN A 129 -6.34 0.67 -7.03
C ASN A 129 -7.60 1.10 -6.29
N PHE A 130 -8.76 0.55 -6.65
CA PHE A 130 -9.98 0.84 -5.91
C PHE A 130 -10.86 -0.39 -5.72
N PHE A 131 -11.50 -0.41 -4.55
CA PHE A 131 -12.48 -1.41 -4.12
C PHE A 131 -13.84 -0.73 -4.04
N THR A 132 -14.87 -1.36 -4.59
CA THR A 132 -16.25 -0.84 -4.61
C THR A 132 -17.16 -1.69 -3.72
N ASN A 133 -18.41 -1.26 -3.53
CA ASN A 133 -19.42 -2.00 -2.77
C ASN A 133 -19.00 -2.33 -1.32
N LEU A 134 -18.19 -1.47 -0.71
CA LEU A 134 -17.84 -1.60 0.70
C LEU A 134 -19.01 -1.15 1.56
N HIS A 135 -19.23 -1.81 2.69
CA HIS A 135 -20.20 -1.41 3.70
C HIS A 135 -19.51 -1.09 5.03
N LEU A 136 -20.27 -0.57 5.99
CA LEU A 136 -19.78 -0.48 7.37
C LEU A 136 -19.39 -1.86 7.88
N GLY A 137 -18.36 -1.93 8.72
CA GLY A 137 -17.84 -3.19 9.24
C GLY A 137 -16.33 -3.26 9.29
N THR A 138 -15.81 -4.46 9.52
CA THR A 138 -14.37 -4.72 9.68
C THR A 138 -13.79 -5.40 8.46
N TYR A 139 -12.65 -4.88 8.02
CA TYR A 139 -11.91 -5.33 6.86
C TYR A 139 -10.49 -5.70 7.25
N GLN A 140 -9.88 -6.51 6.40
CA GLN A 140 -8.49 -6.90 6.45
C GLN A 140 -7.80 -6.41 5.16
N LEU A 141 -6.80 -5.55 5.31
CA LEU A 141 -5.96 -5.06 4.22
C LEU A 141 -4.61 -5.76 4.29
N ARG A 142 -4.03 -6.14 3.15
CA ARG A 142 -2.59 -6.41 3.06
C ARG A 142 -1.99 -5.78 1.83
N PHE A 143 -0.67 -5.68 1.82
CA PHE A 143 0.09 -5.38 0.62
C PHE A 143 0.91 -6.58 0.20
N LYS A 144 1.01 -6.78 -1.11
CA LYS A 144 1.98 -7.66 -1.73
C LYS A 144 3.06 -6.82 -2.39
N TYR A 145 4.32 -7.16 -2.12
CA TYR A 145 5.44 -6.68 -2.89
C TYR A 145 5.84 -7.77 -3.90
N LYS A 146 5.97 -7.43 -5.18
CA LYS A 146 6.40 -8.34 -6.24
C LYS A 146 7.25 -7.59 -7.26
N ASN A 147 8.54 -7.88 -7.30
CA ASN A 147 9.44 -7.35 -8.30
C ASN A 147 10.24 -8.46 -8.99
N HIS A 148 10.05 -8.60 -10.30
CA HIS A 148 10.78 -9.53 -11.16
C HIS A 148 11.82 -8.83 -12.05
N SER A 149 11.86 -7.49 -12.04
CA SER A 149 12.79 -6.73 -12.86
C SER A 149 14.05 -6.42 -12.06
N ALA A 150 15.14 -7.12 -12.39
CA ALA A 150 16.46 -6.84 -11.84
C ALA A 150 17.10 -5.57 -12.43
N GLU A 151 16.60 -5.08 -13.57
CA GLU A 151 17.25 -4.03 -14.37
C GLU A 151 16.24 -3.07 -15.05
N PRO A 152 15.36 -2.39 -14.30
CA PRO A 152 14.43 -1.44 -14.90
C PRO A 152 15.21 -0.24 -15.47
N LYS A 153 14.70 0.25 -16.60
CA LYS A 153 15.21 1.43 -17.28
C LYS A 153 14.33 2.61 -16.90
N VAL A 154 14.90 3.60 -16.23
CA VAL A 154 14.23 4.86 -15.89
C VAL A 154 14.59 5.94 -16.88
N TYR A 155 13.68 6.88 -17.11
CA TYR A 155 13.98 8.07 -17.91
C TYR A 155 14.64 9.12 -17.01
N GLU A 156 15.82 9.58 -17.40
CA GLU A 156 16.51 10.66 -16.72
C GLU A 156 16.15 11.98 -17.40
N GLU A 157 15.29 12.78 -16.76
CA GLU A 157 14.76 14.03 -17.34
C GLU A 157 15.87 15.02 -17.74
N ALA A 158 16.96 15.08 -16.97
CA ALA A 158 18.07 16.00 -17.24
C ALA A 158 18.86 15.69 -18.51
N SER A 159 19.00 14.40 -18.87
CA SER A 159 19.80 13.96 -20.01
C SER A 159 18.98 13.49 -21.20
N GLY A 160 17.68 13.27 -21.01
CA GLY A 160 16.78 12.66 -21.97
C GLY A 160 17.11 11.20 -22.30
N LYS A 161 18.03 10.57 -21.53
CA LYS A 161 18.48 9.19 -21.76
C LYS A 161 17.83 8.24 -20.76
N LYS A 162 17.77 6.97 -21.15
CA LYS A 162 17.39 5.89 -20.25
C LYS A 162 18.59 5.46 -19.42
N LYS A 163 18.46 5.50 -18.10
CA LYS A 163 19.45 5.01 -17.14
C LYS A 163 18.98 3.67 -16.59
N ARG A 164 19.90 2.72 -16.42
CA ARG A 164 19.62 1.46 -15.74
C ARG A 164 19.73 1.68 -14.24
N ILE A 165 18.76 1.19 -13.49
CA ILE A 165 18.86 1.11 -12.03
C ILE A 165 19.53 -0.22 -11.68
N GLU A 166 20.57 -0.15 -10.86
CA GLU A 166 21.34 -1.29 -10.38
C GLU A 166 20.95 -1.65 -8.94
N ASN A 167 21.32 -2.87 -8.52
CA ASN A 167 21.12 -3.38 -7.17
C ASN A 167 19.65 -3.30 -6.69
N ILE A 168 18.71 -3.59 -7.60
CA ILE A 168 17.31 -3.70 -7.21
C ILE A 168 17.06 -5.05 -6.56
N TRP A 169 16.36 -5.04 -5.44
CA TRP A 169 15.86 -6.26 -4.84
C TRP A 169 14.74 -6.88 -5.68
N THR A 170 14.95 -8.11 -6.13
CA THR A 170 13.97 -8.94 -6.82
C THR A 170 13.44 -10.01 -5.88
N GLY A 171 12.13 -10.19 -5.85
CA GLY A 171 11.49 -11.15 -4.97
C GLY A 171 10.02 -10.83 -4.78
N GLU A 172 9.39 -11.65 -3.95
CA GLU A 172 7.99 -11.51 -3.58
C GLU A 172 7.84 -11.59 -2.07
N ALA A 173 6.99 -10.73 -1.51
CA ALA A 173 6.61 -10.76 -0.11
C ALA A 173 5.12 -10.46 0.01
N SER A 174 4.39 -11.26 0.77
CA SER A 174 3.00 -10.98 1.13
C SER A 174 2.97 -10.57 2.59
N MET A 175 2.66 -9.30 2.85
CA MET A 175 2.58 -8.80 4.22
C MET A 175 1.37 -9.42 4.93
N PRO A 176 1.44 -9.57 6.27
CA PRO A 176 0.29 -10.01 7.04
C PRO A 176 -0.90 -9.07 6.87
N PHE A 177 -2.11 -9.61 7.00
CA PHE A 177 -3.32 -8.78 7.02
C PHE A 177 -3.34 -7.88 8.25
N VAL A 178 -3.76 -6.64 8.04
CA VAL A 178 -4.07 -5.68 9.08
C VAL A 178 -5.54 -5.35 9.10
N GLU A 179 -6.11 -5.27 10.29
CA GLU A 179 -7.53 -4.99 10.46
C GLU A 179 -7.79 -3.49 10.51
N PHE A 180 -8.90 -3.07 9.91
CA PHE A 180 -9.47 -1.73 10.09
C PHE A 180 -10.99 -1.76 9.99
N SER A 181 -11.65 -0.74 10.52
CA SER A 181 -13.11 -0.66 10.56
C SER A 181 -13.62 0.61 9.89
N LEU A 182 -14.75 0.50 9.21
CA LEU A 182 -15.54 1.61 8.69
C LEU A 182 -16.77 1.78 9.58
N GLY A 183 -16.93 2.96 10.16
CA GLY A 183 -18.03 3.26 11.09
C GLY A 183 -18.63 4.64 10.88
N LEU A 184 -19.79 4.88 11.47
CA LEU A 184 -20.41 6.21 11.51
C LEU A 184 -20.07 6.93 12.82
N LEU A 185 -20.07 8.26 12.78
CA LEU A 185 -19.81 9.09 13.97
C LEU A 185 -20.85 8.83 15.08
N SER A 186 -22.08 8.48 14.70
CA SER A 186 -23.18 8.18 15.62
C SER A 186 -23.00 6.90 16.43
N GLU A 187 -22.11 5.99 16.02
CA GLU A 187 -21.90 4.67 16.62
C GLU A 187 -20.76 4.63 17.65
N MET A 188 -20.00 5.72 17.82
CA MET A 188 -18.84 5.77 18.73
C MET A 188 -19.15 6.40 20.10
N LYS A 189 -20.36 6.19 20.64
CA LYS A 189 -20.77 6.66 21.99
C LYS A 189 -20.72 5.55 23.03
#